data_AF-A0A4W5M226-F1
#
_entry.id   AF-A0A4W5M226-F1
#
_cell.length_a   1.000
_cell.length_b   1.000
_cell.length_c   1.000
_cell.angle_alpha   90.00
_cell.angle_beta   90.00
_cell.angle_gamma   90.00
#
_symmetry.space_group_name_H-M   'P 1'
#
loop_
_entity.id
_entity.type
_entity.pdbx_description
1 polymer ?
#
loop_
_entity_poly.entity_id
_entity_poly.type
_entity_poly.pdbx_seq_one_letter_code
_entity_poly.pdbx_strand_id
1 'polypeptide(L)' 'MLQATGRLFIVTDYSPEWSYPEGGVKVLITGPWQEASSNYNCLFDQVAVPASLIQPG' A
#
# COMPACT_ATOMS: atom_id res chain seq x y z
N MET A 1 -4.28 -20.36 -16.20
CA MET A 1 -3.08 -20.60 -15.38
C MET A 1 -2.67 -19.25 -14.79
N LEU A 2 -3.22 -18.89 -13.62
CA LEU A 2 -2.89 -17.65 -12.91
C LEU A 2 -1.93 -18.04 -11.78
N GLN A 3 -0.63 -17.97 -12.02
CA GLN A 3 0.33 -18.00 -10.94
C GLN A 3 0.32 -16.61 -10.29
N ALA A 4 -0.51 -16.44 -9.27
CA ALA A 4 -0.25 -15.41 -8.26
C ALA A 4 1.00 -15.88 -7.52
N THR A 5 2.17 -15.44 -7.97
CA THR A 5 3.38 -15.51 -7.15
C THR A 5 3.19 -14.57 -5.98
N GLY A 6 2.45 -15.01 -4.96
CA GLY A 6 2.11 -14.25 -3.76
C GLY A 6 3.35 -14.07 -2.89
N ARG A 7 4.32 -13.29 -3.37
CA ARG A 7 5.41 -12.81 -2.52
C ARG A 7 4.79 -11.78 -1.58
N LEU A 8 4.62 -12.19 -0.33
CA LEU A 8 4.22 -11.32 0.75
C LEU A 8 5.44 -10.48 1.14
N PHE A 9 5.31 -9.16 0.99
CA PHE A 9 6.28 -8.21 1.47
C PHE A 9 5.78 -7.57 2.76
N ILE A 10 6.70 -7.34 3.70
CA ILE A 10 6.39 -6.70 4.97
C ILE A 10 6.51 -5.19 4.78
N VAL A 11 5.55 -4.44 5.33
CA VAL A 11 5.63 -2.98 5.44
C VAL A 11 6.82 -2.63 6.34
N THR A 12 7.75 -1.82 5.86
CA THR A 12 8.94 -1.43 6.62
C THR A 12 8.71 -0.22 7.52
N ASP A 13 7.87 0.72 7.09
CA ASP A 13 7.49 1.93 7.83
C ASP A 13 6.29 2.61 7.16
N TYR A 14 5.55 3.43 7.88
CA TYR A 14 4.44 4.23 7.34
C TYR A 14 4.21 5.51 8.12
N SER A 15 3.75 6.56 7.44
CA SER A 15 3.51 7.87 8.05
C SER A 15 2.39 8.66 7.34
N PRO A 16 1.49 9.33 8.09
CA PRO A 16 1.34 9.24 9.53
C PRO A 16 0.73 7.89 9.96
N GLU A 17 0.84 7.57 11.25
CA GLU A 17 0.31 6.34 11.85
C GLU A 17 -1.15 6.47 12.31
N TRP A 18 -1.73 7.66 12.21
CA TRP A 18 -3.10 7.95 12.63
C TRP A 18 -3.78 8.96 11.69
N SER A 19 -5.10 8.92 11.68
CA SER A 19 -5.96 9.91 11.03
C SER A 19 -7.19 10.18 11.90
N TYR A 20 -7.82 11.32 11.68
CA TYR A 20 -9.15 11.57 12.25
C TYR A 20 -10.22 10.73 11.52
N PRO A 21 -11.38 10.48 12.14
CA PRO A 21 -12.44 9.65 11.56
C PRO A 21 -12.94 10.11 10.18
N GLU A 22 -12.84 11.40 9.85
CA GLU A 22 -13.18 11.94 8.53
C GLU A 22 -12.25 11.44 7.40
N GLY A 23 -11.08 10.91 7.74
CA GLY A 23 -10.12 10.39 6.77
C GLY A 23 -9.51 11.49 5.88
N GLY A 24 -9.20 11.14 4.62
CA GLY A 24 -8.62 12.08 3.64
C GLY A 24 -7.15 12.42 3.84
N VAL A 25 -6.47 11.77 4.79
CA VAL A 25 -5.05 11.97 5.07
C VAL A 25 -4.22 11.18 4.04
N LYS A 26 -3.19 11.83 3.48
CA LYS A 26 -2.19 11.15 2.65
C LYS A 26 -1.28 10.31 3.55
N VAL A 27 -1.26 9.01 3.32
CA VAL A 27 -0.36 8.07 4.00
C VAL A 27 0.73 7.61 3.03
N LEU A 28 1.98 7.64 3.49
CA LEU A 28 3.11 7.02 2.81
C LEU A 28 3.39 5.67 3.48
N ILE A 29 3.50 4.61 2.69
CA ILE A 29 3.79 3.25 3.17
C ILE A 29 5.02 2.77 2.43
N THR A 30 6.07 2.41 3.17
CA THR A 30 7.34 1.94 2.63
C THR A 30 7.44 0.43 2.72
N GLY A 31 8.14 -0.17 1.77
CA GLY A 31 8.35 -1.60 1.63
C GLY A 31 9.03 -1.89 0.30
N PRO A 32 9.43 -3.14 0.03
CA PRO A 32 10.11 -3.54 -1.21
C PRO A 32 9.13 -3.65 -2.39
N TRP A 33 8.39 -2.58 -2.65
CA TRP A 33 7.42 -2.48 -3.74
C TRP A 33 8.16 -2.17 -5.04
N GLN A 34 8.16 -3.10 -5.99
CA GLN A 34 8.97 -3.01 -7.22
C GLN A 34 8.11 -2.85 -8.48
N GLU A 35 6.86 -3.27 -8.45
CA GLU A 35 6.03 -3.37 -9.65
C GLU A 35 5.36 -2.03 -9.96
N ALA A 36 5.98 -1.19 -10.78
CA ALA A 36 5.46 0.14 -11.14
C ALA A 36 4.16 0.11 -11.97
N SER A 37 3.86 -1.00 -12.65
CA SER A 37 2.65 -1.17 -13.46
C SER A 37 1.50 -1.88 -12.73
N SER A 38 1.67 -2.18 -11.44
CA SER A 38 0.66 -2.90 -10.64
C SER A 38 -0.34 -1.93 -10.03
N ASN A 39 -1.61 -2.34 -10.01
CA ASN A 39 -2.68 -1.60 -9.32
C ASN A 39 -2.62 -1.94 -7.83
N TYR A 40 -1.96 -1.09 -7.04
CA TYR A 40 -1.90 -1.26 -5.59
C TYR A 40 -3.20 -0.80 -4.93
N ASN A 41 -3.59 -1.52 -3.89
CA ASN A 41 -4.63 -1.11 -2.95
C ASN A 41 -4.07 -1.24 -1.54
N CYS A 42 -4.40 -0.27 -0.70
CA CYS A 42 -4.20 -0.38 0.74
C CYS A 42 -5.51 -0.79 1.39
N LEU A 43 -5.44 -1.64 2.41
CA LEU A 43 -6.60 -2.02 3.20
C LEU A 43 -6.51 -1.38 4.58
N PHE A 44 -7.51 -0.59 4.93
CA PHE A 44 -7.71 -0.06 6.29
C PHE A 44 -9.04 -0.63 6.79
N ASP A 45 -9.01 -1.50 7.81
CA ASP A 45 -10.19 -2.22 8.32
C ASP A 45 -11.04 -2.87 7.21
N GLN A 46 -10.37 -3.58 6.29
CA GLN A 46 -10.97 -4.23 5.12
C GLN A 46 -11.55 -3.29 4.06
N VAL A 47 -11.43 -1.96 4.23
CA VAL A 47 -11.77 -0.97 3.21
C VAL A 47 -10.61 -0.81 2.26
N ALA A 48 -10.84 -1.13 0.98
CA ALA A 48 -9.85 -0.94 -0.07
C ALA A 48 -9.82 0.52 -0.54
N VAL A 49 -8.62 1.11 -0.51
CA VAL A 49 -8.34 2.43 -1.08
C VAL A 49 -7.26 2.30 -2.16
N PRO A 50 -7.45 2.93 -3.33
CA PRO A 50 -6.44 2.92 -4.38
C PRO A 50 -5.13 3.54 -3.90
N ALA A 51 -4.02 2.91 -4.24
CA ALA A 51 -2.68 3.39 -3.91
C ALA A 51 -1.82 3.50 -5.16
N SER A 52 -0.94 4.50 -5.17
CA SER A 52 0.02 4.74 -6.25
C SER A 52 1.43 4.48 -5.74
N LEU A 53 2.22 3.73 -6.51
CA LEU A 53 3.64 3.58 -6.24
C LEU A 53 4.35 4.89 -6.59
N ILE A 54 4.87 5.59 -5.58
CA ILE A 54 5.58 6.86 -5.77
C ILE A 54 7.04 6.62 -6.17
N GLN A 55 7.68 5.62 -5.56
CA GLN A 55 9.06 5.26 -5.81
C GLN A 55 9.25 3.75 -5.64
N PRO A 56 9.87 3.04 -6.62
CA PRO A 56 10.30 1.66 -6.43
C PRO A 56 11.32 1.54 -5.30
N GLY A 57 11.20 0.50 -4.47
CA GLY A 57 12.04 0.25 -3.29
C GLY A 57 12.93 -0.97 -3.44
#